data_AF-A0ABD3G8E9-F1
#
_entry.id   AF-A0ABD3G8E9-F1
#
_cell.length_a   1.000
_cell.length_b   1.000
_cell.length_c   1.000
_cell.angle_alpha   90.00
_cell.angle_beta   90.00
_cell.angle_gamma   90.00
#
_symmetry.space_group_name_H-M   'P 1'
#
loop_
_entity.id
_entity.type
_entity.pdbx_description
1 polymer ?
#
loop_
_entity_poly.entity_id
_entity_poly.type
_entity_poly.pdbx_seq_one_letter_code
_entity_poly.pdbx_strand_id
1 'polypeptide(L)'
;MFSTLPTKNSSAATKKRAATLASELGCYHLNMGMDMMVDAVVKTFSLLTGKTPQYLSRGGTLQEDSALQNIQARLRMVMAYLLAQLLPWVRSKTGFLLVLSSGNVDEALRGYMTKYDCSSDDINPIGAVSKGDLKKLIRWAAVNYNDPALQTVEEAPPTAELRPTDEDAGEDADHSQLDEEDMG
;
A
#
# COMPACT_ATOMS: atom_id res chain seq x y z
N MET A 1 12.52 -7.00 6.57
CA MET A 1 11.88 -5.92 7.36
C MET A 1 10.52 -5.66 6.74
N PHE A 2 9.50 -5.36 7.54
CA PHE A 2 8.16 -5.06 7.03
C PHE A 2 7.70 -3.69 7.54
N SER A 3 7.08 -2.86 6.71
CA SER A 3 6.59 -1.54 7.13
C SER A 3 5.19 -1.32 6.58
N THR A 4 4.26 -0.97 7.46
CA THR A 4 2.93 -0.52 7.09
C THR A 4 2.89 1.00 7.09
N LEU A 5 2.48 1.55 5.95
CA LEU A 5 2.32 2.99 5.75
C LEU A 5 0.83 3.29 5.47
N PRO A 6 -0.05 3.16 6.48
CA PRO A 6 -1.46 3.45 6.31
C PRO A 6 -1.73 4.95 6.12
N THR A 7 -2.90 5.23 5.58
CA THR A 7 -3.51 6.57 5.62
C THR A 7 -4.76 6.52 6.49
N LYS A 8 -5.44 7.66 6.67
CA LYS A 8 -6.76 7.73 7.31
C LYS A 8 -7.82 6.84 6.65
N ASN A 9 -7.63 6.49 5.38
CA ASN A 9 -8.53 5.62 4.62
C ASN A 9 -8.24 4.13 4.84
N SER A 10 -7.11 3.77 5.48
CA SER A 10 -6.74 2.36 5.65
C SER A 10 -7.48 1.71 6.82
N SER A 11 -8.05 0.52 6.58
CA SER A 11 -8.88 -0.21 7.54
C SER A 11 -8.09 -0.74 8.74
N ALA A 12 -8.77 -0.92 9.88
CA ALA A 12 -8.18 -1.56 11.06
C ALA A 12 -7.83 -3.04 10.77
N ALA A 13 -8.64 -3.71 9.95
CA ALA A 13 -8.43 -5.09 9.54
C ALA A 13 -7.11 -5.27 8.78
N THR A 14 -6.82 -4.41 7.79
CA THR A 14 -5.57 -4.49 7.01
C THR A 14 -4.34 -4.21 7.87
N LYS A 15 -4.41 -3.24 8.79
CA LYS A 15 -3.33 -2.96 9.76
C LYS A 15 -3.08 -4.14 10.70
N LYS A 16 -4.16 -4.79 11.18
CA LYS A 16 -4.07 -5.95 12.08
C LYS A 16 -3.45 -7.15 11.37
N ARG A 17 -3.92 -7.52 10.18
CA ARG A 17 -3.36 -8.64 9.38
C ARG A 17 -1.86 -8.47 9.16
N ALA A 18 -1.45 -7.28 8.72
CA ALA A 18 -0.05 -6.93 8.50
C ALA A 18 0.82 -7.06 9.77
N ALA A 19 0.32 -6.58 10.91
CA ALA A 19 1.03 -6.67 12.19
C ALA A 19 1.16 -8.12 12.66
N THR A 20 0.09 -8.92 12.55
CA THR A 20 0.10 -10.35 12.90
C THR A 20 1.10 -11.10 12.03
N LEU A 21 1.03 -10.96 10.71
CA LEU A 21 1.93 -11.65 9.78
C LEU A 21 3.39 -11.27 10.04
N ALA A 22 3.69 -9.99 10.26
CA ALA A 22 5.05 -9.56 10.56
C ALA A 22 5.56 -10.14 11.89
N SER A 23 4.68 -10.28 12.89
CA SER A 23 5.01 -10.90 14.18
C SER A 23 5.30 -12.40 14.03
N GLU A 24 4.48 -13.13 13.28
CA GLU A 24 4.64 -14.57 13.03
C GLU A 24 5.94 -14.87 12.24
N LEU A 25 6.29 -13.99 11.29
CA LEU A 25 7.54 -14.07 10.53
C LEU A 25 8.78 -13.53 11.29
N GLY A 26 8.62 -13.03 12.53
CA GLY A 26 9.73 -12.46 13.31
C GLY A 26 10.35 -11.19 12.69
N CYS A 27 9.59 -10.49 11.86
CA CYS A 27 10.04 -9.29 11.17
C CYS A 27 10.00 -8.06 12.08
N TYR A 28 10.99 -7.18 11.92
CA TYR A 28 10.90 -5.83 12.48
C TYR A 28 9.81 -5.06 11.72
N HIS A 29 8.74 -4.69 12.44
CA HIS A 29 7.57 -4.03 11.91
C HIS A 29 7.47 -2.58 12.38
N LEU A 30 7.30 -1.66 11.44
CA LEU A 30 6.97 -0.26 11.70
C LEU A 30 5.56 0.03 11.17
N ASN A 31 4.79 0.79 11.92
CA ASN A 31 3.47 1.28 11.51
C ASN A 31 3.45 2.80 11.67
N MET A 32 3.27 3.53 10.57
CA MET A 32 3.28 5.00 10.57
C MET A 32 2.19 5.55 9.64
N GLY A 33 1.29 6.34 10.20
CA GLY A 33 0.30 7.09 9.41
C GLY A 33 0.98 8.16 8.53
N MET A 34 0.54 8.28 7.28
CA MET A 34 1.14 9.20 6.31
C MET A 34 0.36 10.50 6.09
N ASP A 35 -0.78 10.68 6.77
CA ASP A 35 -1.69 11.81 6.52
C ASP A 35 -0.97 13.16 6.64
N MET A 36 -0.05 13.29 7.61
CA MET A 36 0.75 14.50 7.78
C MET A 36 1.58 14.86 6.54
N MET A 37 2.18 13.87 5.88
CA MET A 37 3.00 14.11 4.68
C MET A 37 2.14 14.45 3.48
N VAL A 38 1.02 13.73 3.31
CA VAL A 38 0.06 13.99 2.23
C VAL A 38 -0.52 15.40 2.37
N ASP A 39 -0.98 15.75 3.57
CA ASP A 39 -1.54 17.07 3.87
C ASP A 39 -0.52 18.19 3.63
N ALA A 40 0.75 17.99 4.00
CA ALA A 40 1.80 18.98 3.76
C ALA A 40 2.01 19.26 2.27
N VAL A 41 2.03 18.20 1.44
CA VAL A 41 2.18 18.34 -0.01
C VAL A 41 0.95 19.02 -0.64
N VAL A 42 -0.25 18.59 -0.26
CA VAL A 42 -1.51 19.18 -0.76
C VAL A 42 -1.63 20.65 -0.35
N LYS A 43 -1.31 20.99 0.91
CA LYS A 43 -1.30 22.39 1.38
C LYS A 43 -0.30 23.25 0.61
N THR A 44 0.87 22.70 0.28
CA THR A 44 1.88 23.41 -0.52
C THR A 44 1.35 23.70 -1.92
N PHE A 45 0.69 22.72 -2.55
CA PHE A 45 0.03 22.92 -3.85
C PHE A 45 -1.08 23.98 -3.78
N SER A 46 -1.92 23.95 -2.74
CA SER A 46 -2.98 24.94 -2.52
C SER A 46 -2.42 26.35 -2.34
N LEU A 47 -1.32 26.50 -1.58
CA LEU A 47 -0.67 27.79 -1.39
C LEU A 47 -0.09 28.34 -2.70
N LEU A 48 0.48 27.48 -3.54
CA LEU A 48 1.10 27.86 -4.81
C LEU A 48 0.06 28.23 -5.89
N THR A 49 -1.06 27.50 -5.95
CA THR A 49 -2.00 27.59 -7.07
C THR A 49 -3.33 28.28 -6.73
N GLY A 50 -3.63 28.46 -5.45
CA GLY A 50 -4.93 28.94 -4.97
C GLY A 50 -6.06 27.92 -5.11
N LYS A 51 -5.79 26.67 -5.51
CA LYS A 51 -6.79 25.60 -5.67
C LYS A 51 -6.47 24.41 -4.78
N THR A 52 -7.50 23.81 -4.19
CA THR A 52 -7.36 22.60 -3.37
C THR A 52 -8.05 21.43 -4.07
N PRO A 53 -7.33 20.37 -4.44
CA PRO A 53 -7.92 19.19 -5.06
C PRO A 53 -8.83 18.45 -4.07
N GLN A 54 -9.90 17.86 -4.57
CA GLN A 54 -10.85 17.07 -3.77
C GLN A 54 -11.01 15.66 -4.34
N TYR A 55 -11.32 14.69 -3.48
CA TYR A 55 -11.70 13.33 -3.92
C TYR A 55 -13.03 13.37 -4.68
N LEU A 56 -13.24 12.39 -5.54
CA LEU A 56 -14.48 12.24 -6.33
C LEU A 56 -15.70 12.13 -5.40
N SER A 57 -15.57 11.38 -4.30
CA SER A 57 -16.62 11.25 -3.27
C SER A 57 -16.95 12.54 -2.53
N ARG A 58 -16.09 13.56 -2.63
CA ARG A 58 -16.29 14.89 -2.04
C ARG A 58 -16.55 15.96 -3.11
N GLY A 59 -16.93 15.55 -4.32
CA GLY A 59 -17.30 16.46 -5.41
C GLY A 59 -16.13 16.98 -6.26
N GLY A 60 -14.93 16.40 -6.12
CA GLY A 60 -13.80 16.68 -7.00
C GLY A 60 -13.93 16.02 -8.37
N THR A 61 -13.04 16.39 -9.30
CA THR A 61 -12.96 15.74 -10.62
C THR A 61 -12.15 14.44 -10.59
N LEU A 62 -12.28 13.60 -11.62
CA LEU A 62 -11.44 12.39 -11.79
C LEU A 62 -9.94 12.71 -11.79
N GLN A 63 -9.56 13.88 -12.30
CA GLN A 63 -8.17 14.33 -12.32
C GLN A 63 -7.65 14.65 -10.91
N GLU A 64 -8.46 15.33 -10.10
CA GLU A 64 -8.12 15.65 -8.72
C GLU A 64 -8.03 14.39 -7.86
N ASP A 65 -9.01 13.50 -8.00
CA ASP A 65 -9.08 12.23 -7.29
C ASP A 65 -7.87 11.34 -7.60
N SER A 66 -7.56 11.17 -8.89
CA SER A 66 -6.37 10.42 -9.34
C SER A 66 -5.08 11.07 -8.84
N ALA A 67 -4.99 12.40 -8.80
CA ALA A 67 -3.82 13.09 -8.28
C ALA A 67 -3.62 12.85 -6.77
N LEU A 68 -4.71 12.86 -5.99
CA LEU A 68 -4.69 12.58 -4.55
C LEU A 68 -4.33 11.12 -4.25
N GLN A 69 -4.80 10.16 -5.05
CA GLN A 69 -4.39 8.76 -4.92
C GLN A 69 -2.90 8.59 -5.28
N ASN A 70 -2.47 9.19 -6.40
CA ASN A 70 -1.08 9.10 -6.87
C ASN A 70 -0.09 9.71 -5.88
N ILE A 71 -0.42 10.82 -5.21
CA ILE A 71 0.51 11.42 -4.25
C ILE A 71 0.68 10.55 -3.00
N GLN A 72 -0.38 9.90 -2.53
CA GLN A 72 -0.28 8.91 -1.45
C GLN A 72 0.64 7.75 -1.85
N ALA A 73 0.48 7.22 -3.07
CA ALA A 73 1.30 6.12 -3.57
C ALA A 73 2.79 6.50 -3.69
N ARG A 74 3.10 7.68 -4.23
CA ARG A 74 4.49 8.16 -4.37
C ARG A 74 5.16 8.48 -3.04
N LEU A 75 4.43 9.01 -2.07
CA LEU A 75 4.98 9.29 -0.74
C LEU A 75 5.35 8.01 0.01
N ARG A 76 4.64 6.88 -0.24
CA ARG A 76 5.06 5.57 0.29
C ARG A 76 6.45 5.18 -0.21
N MET A 77 6.70 5.37 -1.50
CA MET A 77 8.02 5.09 -2.10
C MET A 77 9.11 5.94 -1.46
N VAL A 78 8.89 7.25 -1.34
CA VAL A 78 9.86 8.18 -0.72
C VAL A 78 10.22 7.71 0.69
N MET A 79 9.21 7.34 1.49
CA MET A 79 9.44 6.84 2.84
C MET A 79 10.11 5.46 2.87
N ALA A 80 9.74 4.54 1.98
CA ALA A 80 10.35 3.22 1.91
C ALA A 80 11.87 3.32 1.67
N TYR A 81 12.32 4.16 0.74
CA TYR A 81 13.75 4.38 0.49
C TYR A 81 14.45 5.12 1.63
N LEU A 82 13.80 6.11 2.25
CA LEU A 82 14.37 6.79 3.42
C LEU A 82 14.61 5.81 4.57
N LEU A 83 13.63 4.95 4.84
CA LEU A 83 13.74 3.89 5.84
C LEU A 83 14.81 2.86 5.46
N ALA A 84 14.87 2.43 4.21
CA ALA A 84 15.87 1.49 3.74
C ALA A 84 17.30 1.99 3.93
N GLN A 85 17.52 3.30 3.69
CA GLN A 85 18.83 3.92 3.86
C GLN A 85 19.19 4.17 5.33
N LEU A 86 18.23 4.58 6.17
CA LEU A 86 18.52 5.10 7.51
C LEU A 86 18.20 4.14 8.66
N LEU A 87 17.38 3.11 8.48
CA LEU A 87 17.04 2.22 9.58
C LEU A 87 18.21 1.38 10.11
N PRO A 88 19.16 0.90 9.27
CA PRO A 88 20.39 0.35 9.82
C PRO A 88 21.08 1.36 10.74
N TRP A 89 21.21 2.63 10.32
CA TRP A 89 21.79 3.70 11.13
C TRP A 89 21.04 3.95 12.44
N VAL A 90 19.71 4.11 12.41
CA VAL A 90 18.86 4.26 13.61
C VAL A 90 19.05 3.11 14.60
N ARG A 91 19.37 1.91 14.08
CA ARG A 91 19.56 0.69 14.85
C ARG A 91 21.03 0.39 15.15
N SER A 92 21.92 1.37 15.02
CA SER A 92 23.37 1.23 15.26
C SER A 92 24.01 0.10 14.44
N LYS A 93 23.53 -0.10 13.21
CA LYS A 93 24.07 -1.04 12.22
C LYS A 93 24.63 -0.26 11.04
N THR A 94 25.54 -0.89 10.32
CA THR A 94 26.12 -0.37 9.07
C THR A 94 25.37 -0.89 7.84
N GLY A 95 25.46 -0.17 6.73
CA GLY A 95 24.86 -0.56 5.45
C GLY A 95 23.47 0.03 5.22
N PHE A 96 22.77 -0.53 4.24
CA PHE A 96 21.43 -0.14 3.80
C PHE A 96 20.59 -1.40 3.54
N LEU A 97 19.28 -1.25 3.41
CA LEU A 97 18.35 -2.32 3.04
C LEU A 97 18.01 -2.22 1.55
N LEU A 98 17.74 -3.37 0.91
CA LEU A 98 17.12 -3.38 -0.41
C LEU A 98 15.60 -3.23 -0.27
N VAL A 99 15.01 -2.37 -1.10
CA VAL A 99 13.56 -2.18 -1.20
C VAL A 99 12.98 -3.23 -2.14
N LEU A 100 11.99 -3.97 -1.66
CA LEU A 100 11.26 -4.96 -2.44
C LEU A 100 9.86 -4.43 -2.78
N SER A 101 9.45 -4.52 -4.03
CA SER A 101 8.05 -4.35 -4.43
C SER A 101 7.31 -5.69 -4.50
N SER A 102 6.01 -5.57 -4.72
CA SER A 102 5.08 -6.69 -4.78
C SER A 102 4.12 -6.61 -5.97
N GLY A 103 4.45 -5.83 -7.01
CA GLY A 103 3.64 -5.78 -8.22
C GLY A 103 3.70 -7.11 -8.97
N ASN A 104 2.58 -7.58 -9.52
CA ASN A 104 2.52 -8.86 -10.24
C ASN A 104 2.57 -8.66 -11.77
N VAL A 105 2.73 -9.76 -12.52
CA VAL A 105 2.90 -9.67 -13.98
C VAL A 105 1.65 -9.15 -14.69
N ASP A 106 0.46 -9.42 -14.16
CA ASP A 106 -0.80 -9.01 -14.79
C ASP A 106 -1.00 -7.49 -14.66
N GLU A 107 -0.69 -6.93 -13.49
CA GLU A 107 -0.66 -5.47 -13.24
C GLU A 107 0.39 -4.79 -14.11
N ALA A 108 1.60 -5.36 -14.19
CA ALA A 108 2.70 -4.82 -14.98
C ALA A 108 2.35 -4.78 -16.48
N LEU A 109 1.69 -5.82 -16.99
CA LEU A 109 1.23 -5.90 -18.39
C LEU A 109 0.13 -4.90 -18.70
N ARG A 110 -0.81 -4.67 -17.77
CA ARG A 110 -1.87 -3.67 -17.94
C ARG A 110 -1.40 -2.24 -17.66
N GLY A 111 -0.21 -2.08 -17.07
CA GLY A 111 0.27 -0.79 -16.58
C GLY A 111 -0.58 -0.27 -15.41
N TYR A 112 -1.25 -1.16 -14.67
CA TYR A 112 -2.10 -0.82 -13.54
C TYR A 112 -1.25 -0.58 -12.29
N MET A 113 -0.56 0.55 -12.29
CA MET A 113 0.30 1.02 -11.19
C MET A 113 0.45 2.54 -11.23
N THR A 114 0.78 3.15 -10.09
CA THR A 114 1.20 4.55 -10.11
C THR A 114 2.67 4.64 -10.47
N LYS A 115 3.00 5.29 -11.59
CA LYS A 115 4.41 5.51 -11.94
C LYS A 115 5.17 6.21 -10.79
N TYR A 116 6.28 5.60 -10.37
CA TYR A 116 7.12 6.01 -9.24
C TYR A 116 6.47 5.89 -7.85
N ASP A 117 5.55 4.95 -7.68
CA ASP A 117 5.14 4.47 -6.35
C ASP A 117 6.01 3.28 -5.89
N CYS A 118 5.50 2.49 -4.94
CA CYS A 118 6.18 1.28 -4.46
C CYS A 118 6.33 0.16 -5.51
N SER A 119 5.85 0.34 -6.74
CA SER A 119 6.23 -0.45 -7.92
C SER A 119 7.66 -0.16 -8.41
N SER A 120 8.26 0.96 -7.97
CA SER A 120 9.64 1.31 -8.27
C SER A 120 10.55 0.92 -7.10
N ASP A 121 11.29 -0.17 -7.27
CA ASP A 121 12.05 -0.85 -6.23
C ASP A 121 13.45 -1.27 -6.70
N ASP A 122 14.23 -1.83 -5.78
CA ASP A 122 15.52 -2.42 -6.13
C ASP A 122 15.33 -3.80 -6.80
N ILE A 123 14.43 -4.63 -6.25
CA ILE A 123 14.15 -5.98 -6.72
C ILE A 123 12.70 -6.39 -6.46
N ASN A 124 11.99 -6.82 -7.52
CA ASN A 124 10.67 -7.42 -7.41
C ASN A 124 10.73 -8.95 -7.55
N PRO A 125 10.61 -9.72 -6.45
CA PRO A 125 10.69 -11.18 -6.50
C PRO A 125 9.47 -11.86 -7.13
N ILE A 126 8.33 -11.15 -7.26
CA ILE A 126 7.06 -11.70 -7.77
C ILE A 126 6.60 -11.05 -9.07
N GLY A 127 7.39 -10.15 -9.66
CA GLY A 127 7.02 -9.38 -10.85
C GLY A 127 6.76 -10.19 -12.11
N ALA A 128 7.19 -11.46 -12.14
CA ALA A 128 6.95 -12.39 -13.24
C ALA A 128 5.85 -13.45 -12.93
N VAL A 129 5.15 -13.33 -11.81
CA VAL A 129 4.13 -14.29 -11.36
C VAL A 129 2.74 -13.73 -11.60
N SER A 130 1.82 -14.56 -12.11
CA SER A 130 0.41 -14.20 -12.27
C SER A 130 -0.30 -14.03 -10.93
N LYS A 131 -1.30 -13.15 -10.87
CA LYS A 131 -2.17 -12.96 -9.71
C LYS A 131 -2.83 -14.28 -9.29
N GLY A 132 -3.25 -15.08 -10.27
CA GLY A 132 -3.83 -16.41 -10.04
C GLY A 132 -2.86 -17.37 -9.35
N ASP A 133 -1.60 -17.38 -9.76
CA ASP A 133 -0.58 -18.25 -9.15
C ASP A 133 -0.09 -17.71 -7.81
N LEU A 134 -0.08 -16.39 -7.60
CA LEU A 134 0.17 -15.80 -6.29
C LEU A 134 -0.88 -16.23 -5.26
N LYS A 135 -2.18 -16.22 -5.61
CA LYS A 135 -3.25 -16.73 -4.71
C LYS A 135 -3.01 -18.19 -4.34
N LYS A 136 -2.70 -19.04 -5.32
CA LYS A 136 -2.36 -20.46 -5.08
C LYS A 136 -1.12 -20.63 -4.19
N LEU A 137 -0.09 -19.80 -4.41
CA LEU A 137 1.15 -19.82 -3.65
C LEU A 137 0.89 -19.45 -2.18
N ILE A 138 0.12 -18.38 -1.92
CA ILE A 138 -0.24 -17.96 -0.56
C ILE A 138 -1.05 -19.05 0.13
N ARG A 139 -2.04 -19.63 -0.54
CA ARG A 139 -2.84 -20.74 0.00
C ARG A 139 -2.00 -21.97 0.32
N TRP A 140 -1.08 -22.34 -0.58
CA TRP A 140 -0.14 -23.43 -0.35
C TRP A 140 0.78 -23.13 0.83
N ALA A 141 1.29 -21.90 0.94
CA ALA A 141 2.19 -21.48 2.02
C ALA A 141 1.48 -21.49 3.39
N ALA A 142 0.24 -21.00 3.47
CA ALA A 142 -0.56 -21.02 4.69
C ALA A 142 -0.69 -22.44 5.27
N VAL A 143 -0.96 -23.43 4.40
CA VAL A 143 -1.08 -24.83 4.81
C VAL A 143 0.27 -25.46 5.18
N ASN A 144 1.30 -25.28 4.36
CA ASN A 144 2.58 -25.98 4.56
C ASN A 144 3.44 -25.40 5.68
N TYR A 145 3.32 -24.09 5.93
CA TYR A 145 4.01 -23.44 7.04
C TYR A 145 3.16 -23.36 8.31
N ASN A 146 1.91 -23.83 8.26
CA ASN A 146 0.94 -23.74 9.36
C ASN A 146 0.81 -22.31 9.89
N ASP A 147 0.65 -21.36 8.95
CA ASP A 147 0.61 -19.92 9.19
C ASP A 147 -0.84 -19.43 8.99
N PRO A 148 -1.60 -19.24 10.07
CA PRO A 148 -2.99 -18.80 9.99
C PRO A 148 -3.11 -17.33 9.56
N ALA A 149 -2.09 -16.49 9.76
CA ALA A 149 -2.13 -15.11 9.30
C ALA A 149 -2.16 -15.04 7.76
N LEU A 150 -1.38 -15.89 7.07
CA LEU A 150 -1.42 -15.99 5.61
C LEU A 150 -2.79 -16.41 5.08
N GLN A 151 -3.51 -17.28 5.79
CA GLN A 151 -4.88 -17.64 5.42
C GLN A 151 -5.81 -16.41 5.47
N THR A 152 -5.71 -15.58 6.50
CA THR A 152 -6.52 -14.35 6.59
C THR A 152 -6.19 -13.31 5.51
N VAL A 153 -4.98 -13.36 4.94
CA VAL A 153 -4.57 -12.51 3.81
C VAL A 153 -5.16 -13.04 2.51
N GLU A 154 -5.17 -14.35 2.30
CA GLU A 154 -5.75 -14.98 1.10
C GLU A 154 -7.26 -14.79 0.99
N GLU A 155 -7.96 -14.85 2.13
CA GLU A 155 -9.41 -14.70 2.21
C GLU A 155 -9.89 -13.23 2.11
N ALA A 156 -8.98 -12.26 2.20
CA ALA A 156 -9.32 -10.84 2.17
C ALA A 156 -9.55 -10.34 0.72
N PRO A 157 -10.51 -9.43 0.50
CA PRO A 157 -10.75 -8.84 -0.82
C PRO A 157 -9.57 -7.94 -1.27
N PRO A 158 -9.14 -7.99 -2.54
CA PRO A 158 -8.05 -7.16 -3.05
C PRO A 158 -8.53 -5.72 -3.29
N THR A 159 -8.31 -4.84 -2.31
CA THR A 159 -8.75 -3.44 -2.37
C THR A 159 -7.59 -2.48 -2.08
N ALA A 160 -7.54 -1.33 -2.77
CA ALA A 160 -6.43 -0.38 -2.65
C ALA A 160 -6.54 0.59 -1.45
N GLU A 161 -7.70 0.67 -0.78
CA GLU A 161 -7.98 1.55 0.38
C GLU A 161 -7.46 3.01 0.23
N LEU A 162 -7.48 3.59 -0.97
CA LEU A 162 -6.92 4.94 -1.25
C LEU A 162 -7.95 6.07 -1.18
N ARG A 163 -9.24 5.75 -1.24
CA ARG A 163 -10.36 6.70 -1.18
C ARG A 163 -11.01 6.70 0.20
N PRO A 164 -11.58 7.83 0.66
CA PRO A 164 -12.40 7.84 1.87
C PRO A 164 -13.56 6.87 1.73
N THR A 165 -13.79 6.04 2.75
CA THR A 165 -15.05 5.32 2.92
C THR A 165 -16.16 6.29 3.33
N ASP A 166 -17.40 5.98 2.97
CA ASP A 166 -18.56 6.75 3.44
C ASP A 166 -18.59 6.73 4.97
N GLU A 167 -18.93 7.86 5.59
CA GLU A 167 -18.90 8.05 7.05
C GLU A 167 -19.85 7.10 7.82
N ASP A 168 -20.84 6.54 7.12
CA ASP A 168 -21.81 5.55 7.64
C ASP A 168 -21.43 4.08 7.35
N ALA A 169 -20.34 3.85 6.63
CA ALA A 169 -19.87 2.51 6.32
C ALA A 169 -19.06 1.99 7.53
N GLY A 170 -19.59 0.98 8.22
CA GLY A 170 -18.99 0.42 9.45
C GLY A 170 -17.54 -0.06 9.29
N GLU A 171 -16.91 -0.52 10.36
CA GLU A 171 -15.49 -0.96 10.35
C GLU A 171 -15.17 -2.11 9.36
N ASP A 172 -16.22 -2.79 8.86
CA ASP A 172 -16.19 -3.85 7.83
C ASP A 172 -16.62 -3.35 6.43
N ALA A 173 -16.68 -2.04 6.21
CA ALA A 173 -17.06 -1.45 4.93
C ALA A 173 -16.13 -1.92 3.81
N ASP A 174 -16.71 -2.66 2.88
CA ASP A 174 -16.03 -3.13 1.67
C ASP A 174 -15.52 -1.91 0.90
N HIS A 175 -14.20 -1.79 0.79
CA HIS A 175 -13.59 -0.77 -0.05
C HIS A 175 -13.96 -1.13 -1.49
N SER A 176 -14.96 -0.46 -2.04
CA SER A 176 -15.62 -0.77 -3.33
C SER A 176 -14.73 -0.61 -4.57
N GLN A 177 -13.41 -0.56 -4.43
CA GLN A 177 -12.47 -0.42 -5.53
C GLN A 177 -11.68 -1.73 -5.65
N LEU A 178 -12.31 -2.70 -6.32
CA LEU A 178 -11.65 -3.92 -6.74
C LEU A 178 -10.76 -3.61 -7.93
N ASP A 179 -9.54 -4.13 -7.89
CA ASP A 179 -8.55 -3.95 -8.95
C ASP A 179 -9.04 -4.50 -10.30
N GLU A 180 -9.75 -5.62 -10.28
CA GLU A 180 -10.33 -6.26 -11.48
C GLU A 180 -11.37 -5.36 -12.15
N GLU A 181 -12.23 -4.68 -11.38
CA GLU A 181 -13.24 -3.77 -11.92
C GLU A 181 -12.62 -2.48 -12.48
N ASP A 182 -11.61 -1.95 -11.80
CA ASP A 182 -10.88 -0.76 -12.24
C ASP A 182 -10.11 -0.97 -13.56
N MET A 183 -9.60 -2.18 -13.79
CA MET A 183 -8.83 -2.48 -14.99
C MET A 183 -9.70 -2.80 -16.22
N GLY A 184 -11.00 -3.10 -16.05
CA GLY A 184 -11.88 -3.58 -17.12
C GLY A 184 -11.76 -5.08 -17.38
#